data_AF-A0A963JJW6-F1
#
_entry.id   AF-A0A963JJW6-F1
#
_cell.length_a   1.000
_cell.length_b   1.000
_cell.length_c   1.000
_cell.angle_alpha   90.00
_cell.angle_beta   90.00
_cell.angle_gamma   90.00
#
_symmetry.space_group_name_H-M   'P 1'
#
loop_
_entity.id
_entity.type
_entity.pdbx_description
1 polymer ?
#
loop_
_entity_poly.entity_id
_entity_poly.type
_entity_poly.pdbx_seq_one_letter_code
_entity_poly.pdbx_strand_id
1 'polypeptide(L)'
;MATPQEAAQWLRDHVRGTLRADSRRVRPGDGFVAWPGQRSDGRGYVGAALASGAAACLVEADGVDAFGFDDPRIAALPGLKAAAGAVADAFFGQPGAALDIVATTGTNGKTSTAWWVAQALAALGGRCGLIGTLGVGEPPSADGGAGALPLEPTGLTTPDPVTLHATLRRFVDAGFTACAIEASSIGVVEHRLEALPIGVALFTNFTQDHLDVHGSMDAYWAAKRRLFAWPGLRAAVLNVDDPAIAALHDELAASPLDLWPYAVGRDARLRARGVRYVEGALAFELVETP
;
A
#
# COMPACT_ATOMS: atom_id res chain seq x y z
N MET A 1 24.92 5.45 -7.11
CA MET A 1 23.91 6.41 -7.62
C MET A 1 23.46 7.29 -6.46
N ALA A 2 22.93 8.48 -6.73
CA ALA A 2 22.61 9.46 -5.68
C ALA A 2 21.10 9.64 -5.46
N THR A 3 20.26 9.34 -6.46
CA THR A 3 18.80 9.60 -6.38
C THR A 3 17.94 8.41 -6.83
N PRO A 4 16.67 8.34 -6.40
CA PRO A 4 15.73 7.34 -6.90
C PRO A 4 15.53 7.39 -8.42
N GLN A 5 15.57 8.59 -9.01
CA GLN A 5 15.40 8.78 -10.46
C GLN A 5 16.58 8.24 -11.26
N GLU A 6 17.82 8.47 -10.80
CA GLU A 6 19.01 7.87 -11.38
C GLU A 6 18.98 6.35 -11.29
N ALA A 7 18.61 5.81 -10.11
CA ALA A 7 18.49 4.38 -9.90
C ALA A 7 17.42 3.74 -10.80
N ALA A 8 16.26 4.38 -10.94
CA ALA A 8 15.22 3.94 -11.84
C ALA A 8 15.67 3.97 -13.30
N GLN A 9 16.36 5.03 -13.74
CA GLN A 9 16.87 5.12 -15.11
C GLN A 9 17.91 4.03 -15.39
N TRP A 10 18.87 3.85 -14.49
CA TRP A 10 19.86 2.78 -14.59
C TRP A 10 19.18 1.40 -14.66
N LEU A 11 18.16 1.14 -13.83
CA LEU A 11 17.37 -0.09 -13.91
C LEU A 11 16.68 -0.25 -15.28
N ARG A 12 16.09 0.80 -15.85
CA ARG A 12 15.45 0.72 -17.19
C ARG A 12 16.44 0.38 -18.30
N ASP A 13 17.68 0.87 -18.19
CA ASP A 13 18.71 0.61 -19.20
C ASP A 13 19.12 -0.87 -19.24
N HIS A 14 19.06 -1.56 -18.09
CA HIS A 14 19.55 -2.93 -17.92
C HIS A 14 18.44 -4.00 -17.84
N VAL A 15 17.31 -3.69 -17.21
CA VAL A 15 16.20 -4.63 -16.97
C VAL A 15 15.31 -4.70 -18.21
N ARG A 16 14.88 -5.91 -18.57
CA ARG A 16 13.94 -6.17 -19.68
C ARG A 16 12.64 -6.82 -19.20
N GLY A 17 12.65 -7.43 -18.03
CA GLY A 17 11.50 -7.97 -17.32
C GLY A 17 10.91 -6.94 -16.34
N THR A 18 10.63 -7.38 -15.13
CA THR A 18 10.09 -6.55 -14.04
C THR A 18 11.09 -6.42 -12.90
N LEU A 19 10.72 -5.69 -11.84
CA LEU A 19 11.49 -5.64 -10.60
C LEU A 19 10.94 -6.64 -9.57
N ARG A 20 11.84 -7.22 -8.79
CA ARG A 20 11.55 -8.16 -7.70
C ARG A 20 12.31 -7.78 -6.43
N ALA A 21 11.65 -7.86 -5.28
CA ALA A 21 12.32 -7.82 -3.97
C ALA A 21 12.48 -9.22 -3.34
N ASP A 22 11.94 -10.26 -3.99
CA ASP A 22 12.10 -11.66 -3.58
C ASP A 22 12.92 -12.41 -4.64
N SER A 23 14.13 -12.82 -4.27
CA SER A 23 15.07 -13.51 -5.15
C SER A 23 14.50 -14.80 -5.73
N ARG A 24 13.58 -15.48 -5.02
CA ARG A 24 12.94 -16.72 -5.47
C ARG A 24 11.96 -16.50 -6.63
N ARG A 25 11.52 -15.25 -6.85
CA ARG A 25 10.60 -14.87 -7.92
C ARG A 25 11.31 -14.26 -9.12
N VAL A 26 12.63 -14.05 -9.03
CA VAL A 26 13.45 -13.53 -10.14
C VAL A 26 13.40 -14.52 -11.30
N ARG A 27 13.19 -13.97 -12.50
CA ARG A 27 13.28 -14.69 -13.77
C ARG A 27 14.33 -14.04 -14.66
N PRO A 28 14.82 -14.73 -15.70
CA PRO A 28 15.72 -14.14 -16.68
C PRO A 28 15.20 -12.80 -17.21
N GLY A 29 16.01 -11.76 -17.07
CA GLY A 29 15.68 -10.39 -17.50
C GLY A 29 15.07 -9.49 -16.43
N ASP A 30 14.66 -10.02 -15.28
CA ASP A 30 14.16 -9.22 -14.14
C ASP A 30 15.30 -8.44 -13.46
N GLY A 31 14.95 -7.35 -12.79
CA GLY A 31 15.82 -6.66 -11.83
C GLY A 31 15.54 -7.11 -10.41
N PHE A 32 16.57 -7.28 -9.60
CA PHE A 32 16.44 -7.59 -8.17
C PHE A 32 16.76 -6.36 -7.32
N VAL A 33 15.92 -6.02 -6.36
CA VAL A 33 16.12 -4.88 -5.45
C VAL A 33 16.23 -5.39 -4.02
N ALA A 34 17.33 -5.07 -3.34
CA ALA A 34 17.70 -5.75 -2.10
C ALA A 34 18.19 -4.78 -1.02
N TRP A 35 17.54 -4.80 0.14
CA TRP A 35 17.91 -4.00 1.32
C TRP A 35 17.81 -4.85 2.59
N PRO A 36 18.37 -4.38 3.72
CA PRO A 36 18.22 -5.03 5.02
C PRO A 36 16.75 -5.11 5.45
N GLY A 37 16.23 -6.32 5.61
CA GLY A 37 14.90 -6.58 6.15
C GLY A 37 14.94 -6.87 7.66
N GLN A 38 13.76 -7.00 8.27
CA GLN A 38 13.61 -7.28 9.71
C GLN A 38 14.13 -8.66 10.13
N ARG A 39 14.04 -9.67 9.25
CA ARG A 39 14.42 -11.06 9.55
C ARG A 39 15.73 -11.50 8.90
N SER A 40 16.09 -10.87 7.79
CA SER A 40 17.22 -11.25 6.94
C SER A 40 17.64 -10.06 6.09
N ASP A 41 18.93 -9.96 5.78
CA ASP A 41 19.45 -8.97 4.84
C ASP A 41 19.24 -9.46 3.39
N GLY A 42 18.43 -8.73 2.62
CA GLY A 42 18.11 -9.09 1.24
C GLY A 42 19.33 -9.16 0.33
N ARG A 43 20.39 -8.41 0.66
CA ARG A 43 21.64 -8.38 -0.12
C ARG A 43 22.35 -9.72 -0.12
N GLY A 44 22.17 -10.53 0.92
CA GLY A 44 22.68 -11.91 0.96
C GLY A 44 22.16 -12.82 -0.16
N TYR A 45 21.08 -12.43 -0.84
CA TYR A 45 20.48 -13.19 -1.93
C TYR A 45 20.83 -12.69 -3.33
N VAL A 46 21.68 -11.68 -3.47
CA VAL A 46 22.09 -11.13 -4.78
C VAL A 46 22.71 -12.19 -5.68
N GLY A 47 23.59 -13.04 -5.13
CA GLY A 47 24.20 -14.14 -5.91
C GLY A 47 23.16 -15.12 -6.46
N ALA A 48 22.14 -15.47 -5.67
CA ALA A 48 21.05 -16.33 -6.10
C ALA A 48 20.17 -15.67 -7.17
N ALA A 49 19.92 -14.36 -7.06
CA ALA A 49 19.18 -13.60 -8.06
C ALA A 49 19.94 -13.54 -9.39
N LEU A 50 21.25 -13.28 -9.38
CA LEU A 50 22.09 -13.29 -10.58
C LEU A 50 22.14 -14.67 -11.23
N ALA A 51 22.26 -15.73 -10.42
CA ALA A 51 22.21 -17.12 -10.91
C ALA A 51 20.84 -17.49 -11.53
N SER A 52 19.76 -16.84 -11.07
CA SER A 52 18.41 -17.00 -11.63
C SER A 52 18.16 -16.12 -12.88
N GLY A 53 19.17 -15.37 -13.33
CA GLY A 53 19.12 -14.56 -14.53
C GLY A 53 18.71 -13.10 -14.32
N ALA A 54 18.87 -12.55 -13.10
CA ALA A 54 18.70 -11.12 -12.89
C ALA A 54 19.63 -10.33 -13.84
N ALA A 55 19.04 -9.38 -14.55
CA ALA A 55 19.75 -8.49 -15.46
C ALA A 55 20.47 -7.36 -14.72
N ALA A 56 19.92 -6.97 -13.57
CA ALA A 56 20.47 -5.95 -12.69
C ALA A 56 20.08 -6.21 -11.24
N CYS A 57 20.93 -5.81 -10.30
CA CYS A 57 20.70 -5.86 -8.87
C CYS A 57 20.93 -4.46 -8.27
N LEU A 58 19.88 -3.84 -7.72
CA LEU A 58 19.97 -2.60 -6.96
C LEU A 58 20.03 -2.93 -5.46
N VAL A 59 21.08 -2.49 -4.78
CA VAL A 59 21.31 -2.84 -3.36
C VAL A 59 21.45 -1.61 -2.46
N GLU A 60 21.14 -1.78 -1.17
CA GLU A 60 21.47 -0.79 -0.15
C GLU A 60 22.98 -0.61 -0.07
N ALA A 61 23.43 0.65 -0.18
CA ALA A 61 24.84 1.02 -0.16
C ALA A 61 25.46 0.88 1.23
N ASP A 62 24.70 1.17 2.28
CA ASP A 62 25.23 1.19 3.65
C ASP A 62 25.64 -0.21 4.11
N GLY A 63 26.95 -0.46 4.22
CA GLY A 63 27.51 -1.77 4.59
C GLY A 63 27.60 -2.77 3.42
N VAL A 64 27.48 -2.31 2.18
CA VAL A 64 27.58 -3.16 0.97
C VAL A 64 28.94 -3.84 0.83
N ASP A 65 30.02 -3.21 1.31
CA ASP A 65 31.40 -3.73 1.22
C ASP A 65 31.55 -5.11 1.87
N ALA A 66 30.75 -5.42 2.89
CA ALA A 66 30.78 -6.72 3.58
C ALA A 66 30.36 -7.90 2.69
N PHE A 67 29.72 -7.63 1.55
CA PHE A 67 29.25 -8.65 0.61
C PHE A 67 30.25 -8.91 -0.54
N GLY A 68 31.25 -8.03 -0.74
CA GLY A 68 32.30 -8.25 -1.74
C GLY A 68 31.80 -8.36 -3.19
N PHE A 69 30.73 -7.63 -3.54
CA PHE A 69 30.16 -7.63 -4.89
C PHE A 69 31.13 -7.05 -5.93
N ASP A 70 31.43 -7.79 -7.00
CA ASP A 70 32.32 -7.38 -8.11
C ASP A 70 31.65 -7.44 -9.49
N ASP A 71 30.36 -7.76 -9.56
CA ASP A 71 29.61 -7.90 -10.80
C ASP A 71 29.08 -6.53 -11.31
N PRO A 72 29.33 -6.15 -12.59
CA PRO A 72 28.89 -4.86 -13.13
C PRO A 72 27.37 -4.70 -13.20
N ARG A 73 26.60 -5.79 -13.03
CA ARG A 73 25.13 -5.75 -12.93
C ARG A 73 24.65 -5.30 -11.55
N ILE A 74 25.54 -5.04 -10.60
CA ILE A 74 25.18 -4.60 -9.25
C ILE A 74 25.43 -3.10 -9.12
N ALA A 75 24.43 -2.36 -8.64
CA ALA A 75 24.56 -0.95 -8.32
C ALA A 75 24.00 -0.68 -6.92
N ALA A 76 24.57 0.32 -6.25
CA ALA A 76 24.20 0.68 -4.88
C ALA A 76 23.52 2.06 -4.80
N LEU A 77 22.54 2.16 -3.91
CA LEU A 77 21.84 3.40 -3.56
C LEU A 77 21.75 3.51 -2.02
N PRO A 78 22.27 4.59 -1.40
CA PRO A 78 22.10 4.82 0.03
C PRO A 78 20.64 5.05 0.41
N GLY A 79 20.21 4.48 1.54
CA GLY A 79 18.83 4.64 2.03
C GLY A 79 17.78 3.96 1.15
N LEU A 80 18.16 2.87 0.48
CA LEU A 80 17.34 2.16 -0.50
C LEU A 80 16.00 1.73 0.08
N LYS A 81 15.91 1.33 1.36
CA LYS A 81 14.63 0.91 1.96
C LYS A 81 13.56 2.00 1.87
N ALA A 82 13.92 3.25 2.19
CA ALA A 82 13.01 4.39 2.08
C ALA A 82 12.81 4.85 0.63
N ALA A 83 13.85 4.73 -0.20
CA ALA A 83 13.82 5.13 -1.60
C ALA A 83 13.13 4.12 -2.53
N ALA A 84 12.96 2.85 -2.13
CA ALA A 84 12.52 1.76 -2.99
C ALA A 84 11.15 2.01 -3.63
N GLY A 85 10.22 2.66 -2.90
CA GLY A 85 8.93 3.09 -3.47
C GLY A 85 9.10 4.07 -4.62
N ALA A 86 9.90 5.12 -4.42
CA ALA A 86 10.17 6.12 -5.46
C ALA A 86 10.97 5.55 -6.66
N VAL A 87 11.89 4.61 -6.41
CA VAL A 87 12.60 3.90 -7.48
C VAL A 87 11.63 3.06 -8.30
N ALA A 88 10.76 2.29 -7.64
CA ALA A 88 9.80 1.42 -8.32
C ALA A 88 8.75 2.24 -9.07
N ASP A 89 8.18 3.28 -8.45
CA ASP A 89 7.24 4.21 -9.07
C ASP A 89 7.82 4.78 -10.37
N ALA A 90 9.05 5.33 -10.29
CA ALA A 90 9.74 5.84 -11.47
C ALA A 90 9.99 4.72 -12.50
N PHE A 91 10.54 3.58 -12.11
CA PHE A 91 10.81 2.47 -13.04
C PHE A 91 9.57 2.05 -13.83
N PHE A 92 8.42 1.93 -13.17
CA PHE A 92 7.15 1.53 -13.78
C PHE A 92 6.36 2.65 -14.46
N GLY A 93 6.91 3.87 -14.52
CA GLY A 93 6.29 5.00 -15.22
C GLY A 93 5.14 5.64 -14.44
N GLN A 94 5.29 5.77 -13.12
CA GLN A 94 4.36 6.44 -12.20
C GLN A 94 2.93 5.89 -12.25
N PRO A 95 2.73 4.57 -12.14
CA PRO A 95 1.42 3.95 -12.36
C PRO A 95 0.35 4.44 -11.37
N GLY A 96 0.75 4.85 -10.17
CA GLY A 96 -0.18 5.41 -9.19
C GLY A 96 -0.89 6.68 -9.67
N ALA A 97 -0.26 7.48 -10.54
CA ALA A 97 -0.87 8.72 -11.05
C ALA A 97 -2.06 8.48 -12.00
N ALA A 98 -2.21 7.25 -12.52
CA ALA A 98 -3.32 6.85 -13.38
C ALA A 98 -4.46 6.15 -12.61
N LEU A 99 -4.36 6.04 -11.29
CA LEU A 99 -5.32 5.34 -10.43
C LEU A 99 -5.81 6.25 -9.30
N ASP A 100 -7.11 6.24 -9.03
CA ASP A 100 -7.64 6.78 -7.78
C ASP A 100 -7.32 5.82 -6.62
N ILE A 101 -6.40 6.23 -5.75
CA ILE A 101 -5.95 5.40 -4.63
C ILE A 101 -6.70 5.75 -3.34
N VAL A 102 -7.36 4.75 -2.77
CA VAL A 102 -8.03 4.80 -1.45
C VAL A 102 -7.29 3.89 -0.48
N ALA A 103 -6.70 4.45 0.57
CA ALA A 103 -5.94 3.71 1.56
C ALA A 103 -6.73 3.55 2.87
N THR A 104 -6.91 2.32 3.33
CA THR A 104 -7.59 2.02 4.60
C THR A 104 -6.60 1.60 5.67
N THR A 105 -6.59 2.30 6.81
CA THR A 105 -5.88 1.90 8.01
C THR A 105 -6.83 1.68 9.20
N GLY A 106 -6.27 1.13 10.27
CA GLY A 106 -6.97 0.78 11.50
C GLY A 106 -6.51 -0.56 12.07
N THR A 107 -6.93 -0.89 13.29
CA THR A 107 -6.62 -2.19 13.90
C THR A 107 -7.42 -3.28 13.19
N ASN A 108 -8.74 -3.14 13.15
CA ASN A 108 -9.66 -4.11 12.55
C ASN A 108 -10.43 -3.53 11.36
N GLY A 109 -10.90 -4.38 10.45
CA GLY A 109 -11.83 -3.98 9.38
C GLY A 109 -11.19 -3.40 8.11
N LYS A 110 -9.85 -3.38 8.00
CA LYS A 110 -9.13 -2.94 6.78
C LYS A 110 -9.54 -3.75 5.56
N THR A 111 -9.49 -5.09 5.67
CA THR A 111 -9.86 -6.00 4.58
C THR A 111 -11.31 -5.81 4.14
N SER A 112 -12.27 -5.87 5.06
CA SER A 112 -13.69 -5.69 4.71
C SER A 112 -13.95 -4.34 4.04
N THR A 113 -13.35 -3.27 4.56
CA THR A 113 -13.53 -1.92 4.02
C THR A 113 -12.90 -1.77 2.64
N ALA A 114 -11.67 -2.24 2.45
CA ALA A 114 -11.00 -2.18 1.14
C ALA A 114 -11.77 -2.98 0.08
N TRP A 115 -12.33 -4.13 0.46
CA TRP A 115 -13.21 -4.92 -0.40
C TRP A 115 -14.49 -4.18 -0.77
N TRP A 116 -15.21 -3.63 0.20
CA TRP A 116 -16.43 -2.88 -0.07
C TRP A 116 -16.18 -1.62 -0.89
N VAL A 117 -15.06 -0.92 -0.68
CA VAL A 117 -14.64 0.21 -1.52
C VAL A 117 -14.42 -0.27 -2.97
N ALA A 118 -13.68 -1.35 -3.17
CA ALA A 118 -13.43 -1.87 -4.52
C ALA A 118 -14.73 -2.31 -5.22
N GLN A 119 -15.62 -3.01 -4.52
CA GLN A 119 -16.93 -3.43 -5.04
C GLN A 119 -17.85 -2.23 -5.33
N ALA A 120 -17.88 -1.22 -4.46
CA ALA A 120 -18.68 -0.02 -4.68
C ALA A 120 -18.21 0.76 -5.90
N LEU A 121 -16.90 0.94 -6.07
CA LEU A 121 -16.33 1.59 -7.25
C LEU A 121 -16.58 0.79 -8.54
N ALA A 122 -16.56 -0.54 -8.46
CA ALA A 122 -16.93 -1.40 -9.57
C ALA A 122 -18.42 -1.26 -9.94
N ALA A 123 -19.31 -1.21 -8.94
CA ALA A 123 -20.74 -1.00 -9.15
C ALA A 123 -21.08 0.37 -9.77
N LEU A 124 -20.20 1.37 -9.61
CA LEU A 124 -20.29 2.68 -10.25
C LEU A 124 -19.72 2.70 -11.69
N GLY A 125 -19.33 1.55 -12.24
CA GLY A 125 -18.89 1.39 -13.63
C GLY A 125 -17.37 1.49 -13.85
N GLY A 126 -16.58 1.68 -12.79
CA GLY A 126 -15.12 1.62 -12.85
C GLY A 126 -14.58 0.20 -12.65
N ARG A 127 -13.25 0.03 -12.71
CA ARG A 127 -12.57 -1.16 -12.19
C ARG A 127 -11.65 -0.77 -11.06
N CYS A 128 -11.77 -1.44 -9.92
CA CYS A 128 -10.98 -1.14 -8.73
C CYS A 128 -10.17 -2.36 -8.28
N GLY A 129 -8.85 -2.21 -8.28
CA GLY A 129 -7.93 -3.23 -7.83
C GLY A 129 -7.82 -3.23 -6.31
N LEU A 130 -7.58 -4.38 -5.72
CA LEU A 130 -7.36 -4.56 -4.30
C LEU A 130 -5.89 -4.89 -4.04
N ILE A 131 -5.31 -4.25 -3.02
CA ILE A 131 -4.03 -4.65 -2.41
C ILE A 131 -4.26 -4.84 -0.92
N GLY A 132 -4.17 -6.08 -0.43
CA GLY A 132 -4.50 -6.34 0.97
C GLY A 132 -4.09 -7.72 1.48
N THR A 133 -4.64 -8.05 2.64
CA THR A 133 -4.33 -9.28 3.40
C THR A 133 -4.63 -10.55 2.59
N LEU A 134 -5.65 -10.53 1.74
CA LEU A 134 -6.04 -11.65 0.88
C LEU A 134 -5.25 -11.72 -0.44
N GLY A 135 -4.31 -10.81 -0.65
CA GLY A 135 -3.50 -10.72 -1.86
C GLY A 135 -3.74 -9.46 -2.68
N VAL A 136 -3.28 -9.50 -3.93
CA VAL A 136 -3.48 -8.44 -4.92
C VAL A 136 -4.30 -8.95 -6.09
N GLY A 137 -5.27 -8.19 -6.56
CA GLY A 137 -6.16 -8.60 -7.64
C GLY A 137 -7.46 -7.84 -7.64
N GLU A 138 -8.54 -8.49 -8.04
CA GLU A 138 -9.90 -7.94 -8.07
C GLU A 138 -10.80 -8.77 -7.14
N PRO A 139 -11.68 -8.16 -6.33
CA PRO A 139 -12.68 -8.90 -5.59
C PRO A 139 -13.54 -9.75 -6.54
N PRO A 140 -13.92 -10.99 -6.19
CA PRO A 140 -14.84 -11.80 -6.98
C PRO A 140 -16.16 -11.05 -7.21
N SER A 141 -16.60 -11.00 -8.46
CA SER A 141 -17.93 -10.51 -8.82
C SER A 141 -18.93 -11.67 -8.89
N ALA A 142 -20.19 -11.42 -8.55
CA ALA A 142 -21.23 -12.45 -8.51
C ALA A 142 -21.55 -13.05 -9.89
N ASP A 143 -21.26 -12.31 -10.96
CA ASP A 143 -21.42 -12.71 -12.36
C ASP A 143 -20.18 -13.42 -12.94
N GLY A 144 -19.13 -13.65 -12.13
CA GLY A 144 -17.94 -14.40 -12.53
C GLY A 144 -17.17 -13.74 -13.68
N GLY A 145 -17.16 -12.40 -13.71
CA GLY A 145 -16.73 -11.57 -14.84
C GLY A 145 -15.52 -12.13 -15.60
N ALA A 146 -15.72 -12.44 -16.88
CA ALA A 146 -14.65 -12.87 -17.76
C ALA A 146 -13.54 -11.79 -17.79
N GLY A 147 -12.34 -12.14 -17.32
CA GLY A 147 -11.20 -11.22 -17.26
C GLY A 147 -10.95 -10.58 -15.88
N ALA A 148 -11.61 -11.05 -14.82
CA ALA A 148 -11.26 -10.67 -13.45
C ALA A 148 -9.82 -11.09 -13.11
N LEU A 149 -9.04 -10.18 -12.50
CA LEU A 149 -7.71 -10.52 -12.01
C LEU A 149 -7.81 -11.35 -10.72
N PRO A 150 -7.31 -12.60 -10.68
CA PRO A 150 -7.39 -13.42 -9.49
C PRO A 150 -6.60 -12.78 -8.35
N LEU A 151 -7.05 -13.03 -7.11
CA LEU A 151 -6.31 -12.64 -5.92
C LEU A 151 -5.05 -13.49 -5.79
N GLU A 152 -3.89 -12.87 -6.00
CA GLU A 152 -2.59 -13.48 -5.83
C GLU A 152 -2.05 -13.17 -4.42
N PRO A 153 -1.82 -14.19 -3.56
CA PRO A 153 -1.29 -13.97 -2.23
C PRO A 153 0.11 -13.36 -2.25
N THR A 154 0.33 -12.34 -1.43
CA THR A 154 1.65 -11.72 -1.21
C THR A 154 2.29 -12.13 0.12
N GLY A 155 1.49 -12.68 1.03
CA GLY A 155 1.90 -12.97 2.41
C GLY A 155 1.96 -11.74 3.33
N LEU A 156 1.58 -10.55 2.84
CA LEU A 156 1.61 -9.30 3.60
C LEU A 156 0.34 -8.48 3.35
N THR A 157 -0.22 -7.86 4.39
CA THR A 157 -1.34 -6.91 4.27
C THR A 157 -0.97 -5.72 3.38
N THR A 158 0.24 -5.19 3.54
CA THR A 158 0.83 -4.18 2.64
C THR A 158 2.11 -4.77 2.07
N PRO A 159 2.17 -5.13 0.77
CA PRO A 159 3.34 -5.75 0.16
C PRO A 159 4.54 -4.79 0.14
N ASP A 160 5.73 -5.32 -0.14
CA ASP A 160 6.92 -4.49 -0.32
C ASP A 160 6.74 -3.46 -1.45
N PRO A 161 7.45 -2.31 -1.43
CA PRO A 161 7.21 -1.23 -2.38
C PRO A 161 7.41 -1.63 -3.84
N VAL A 162 8.30 -2.58 -4.13
CA VAL A 162 8.55 -3.06 -5.49
C VAL A 162 7.35 -3.86 -6.00
N THR A 163 6.88 -4.83 -5.21
CA THR A 163 5.67 -5.59 -5.52
C THR A 163 4.44 -4.70 -5.62
N LEU A 164 4.32 -3.69 -4.75
CA LEU A 164 3.20 -2.75 -4.74
C LEU A 164 3.14 -1.96 -6.05
N HIS A 165 4.21 -1.27 -6.44
CA HIS A 165 4.24 -0.47 -7.67
C HIS A 165 4.15 -1.33 -8.94
N ALA A 166 4.74 -2.52 -8.95
CA ALA A 166 4.55 -3.49 -10.03
C ALA A 166 3.08 -3.91 -10.19
N THR A 167 2.37 -4.05 -9.06
CA THR A 167 0.94 -4.37 -9.06
C THR A 167 0.12 -3.22 -9.64
N LEU A 168 0.41 -1.97 -9.25
CA LEU A 168 -0.27 -0.80 -9.80
C LEU A 168 -0.07 -0.70 -11.31
N ARG A 169 1.15 -0.93 -11.82
CA ARG A 169 1.40 -0.99 -13.27
C ARG A 169 0.52 -2.03 -13.95
N ARG A 170 0.44 -3.24 -13.37
CA ARG A 170 -0.44 -4.31 -13.86
C ARG A 170 -1.91 -3.90 -13.87
N PHE A 171 -2.38 -3.17 -12.87
CA PHE A 171 -3.74 -2.63 -12.83
C PHE A 171 -3.96 -1.61 -13.95
N VAL A 172 -3.05 -0.66 -14.15
CA VAL A 172 -3.16 0.30 -15.26
C VAL A 172 -3.16 -0.42 -16.61
N ASP A 173 -2.27 -1.40 -16.82
CA ASP A 173 -2.23 -2.19 -18.06
C ASP A 173 -3.53 -2.98 -18.31
N ALA A 174 -4.20 -3.41 -17.25
CA ALA A 174 -5.48 -4.09 -17.32
C ALA A 174 -6.69 -3.13 -17.36
N GLY A 175 -6.48 -1.81 -17.43
CA GLY A 175 -7.54 -0.82 -17.55
C GLY A 175 -8.30 -0.54 -16.26
N PHE A 176 -7.69 -0.78 -15.10
CA PHE A 176 -8.22 -0.33 -13.82
C PHE A 176 -8.10 1.19 -13.70
N THR A 177 -9.07 1.80 -13.00
CA THR A 177 -9.12 3.25 -12.78
C THR A 177 -8.94 3.62 -11.31
N ALA A 178 -9.04 2.65 -10.41
CA ALA A 178 -8.90 2.87 -8.97
C ALA A 178 -8.18 1.69 -8.29
N CYS A 179 -7.68 1.94 -7.08
CA CYS A 179 -7.13 0.91 -6.22
C CYS A 179 -7.47 1.15 -4.74
N ALA A 180 -8.05 0.14 -4.09
CA ALA A 180 -8.25 0.09 -2.65
C ALA A 180 -7.09 -0.67 -2.00
N ILE A 181 -6.39 -0.01 -1.06
CA ILE A 181 -5.19 -0.53 -0.42
C ILE A 181 -5.39 -0.65 1.08
N GLU A 182 -5.03 -1.79 1.66
CA GLU A 182 -4.87 -1.91 3.11
C GLU A 182 -3.52 -1.32 3.55
N ALA A 183 -3.56 -0.19 4.25
CA ALA A 183 -2.41 0.51 4.81
C ALA A 183 -2.15 0.04 6.25
N SER A 184 -1.40 -1.06 6.39
CA SER A 184 -0.96 -1.55 7.70
C SER A 184 0.04 -0.57 8.34
N SER A 185 0.04 -0.47 9.67
CA SER A 185 1.02 0.37 10.39
C SER A 185 2.46 -0.09 10.13
N ILE A 186 2.66 -1.41 10.03
CA ILE A 186 3.93 -2.02 9.64
C ILE A 186 4.34 -1.55 8.24
N GLY A 187 3.42 -1.57 7.27
CA GLY A 187 3.68 -1.07 5.92
C GLY A 187 4.09 0.40 5.87
N VAL A 188 3.47 1.24 6.71
CA VAL A 188 3.84 2.66 6.83
C VAL A 188 5.25 2.83 7.41
N VAL A 189 5.59 2.17 8.52
CA VAL A 189 6.93 2.31 9.13
C VAL A 189 8.04 1.65 8.31
N GLU A 190 7.69 0.63 7.51
CA GLU A 190 8.61 -0.06 6.60
C GLU A 190 8.72 0.61 5.22
N HIS A 191 8.19 1.83 5.05
CA HIS A 191 8.28 2.62 3.81
C HIS A 191 7.67 1.92 2.58
N ARG A 192 6.67 1.06 2.78
CA ARG A 192 6.07 0.27 1.69
C ARG A 192 5.13 1.07 0.81
N LEU A 193 4.55 2.14 1.35
CA LEU A 193 3.57 2.99 0.67
C LEU A 193 4.23 4.20 -0.01
N GLU A 194 5.55 4.37 0.06
CA GLU A 194 6.25 5.53 -0.48
C GLU A 194 5.97 5.71 -1.98
N ALA A 195 5.89 6.99 -2.38
CA ALA A 195 5.54 7.44 -3.74
C ALA A 195 4.10 7.13 -4.21
N LEU A 196 3.21 6.66 -3.33
CA LEU A 196 1.79 6.55 -3.69
C LEU A 196 1.07 7.89 -3.64
N PRO A 197 0.33 8.28 -4.71
CA PRO A 197 -0.55 9.44 -4.69
C PRO A 197 -1.88 9.10 -4.01
N ILE A 198 -1.85 8.87 -2.69
CA ILE A 198 -3.04 8.51 -1.90
C ILE A 198 -3.99 9.72 -1.88
N GLY A 199 -5.15 9.58 -2.53
CA GLY A 199 -6.15 10.65 -2.61
C GLY A 199 -7.13 10.66 -1.44
N VAL A 200 -7.46 9.47 -0.92
CA VAL A 200 -8.39 9.28 0.20
C VAL A 200 -7.79 8.33 1.23
N ALA A 201 -7.84 8.72 2.51
CA ALA A 201 -7.41 7.90 3.63
C ALA A 201 -8.61 7.60 4.54
N LEU A 202 -8.77 6.34 4.94
CA LEU A 202 -9.83 5.88 5.83
C LEU A 202 -9.28 5.29 7.12
N PHE A 203 -9.79 5.72 8.28
CA PHE A 203 -9.46 5.17 9.59
C PHE A 203 -10.65 4.42 10.20
N THR A 204 -10.54 3.09 10.34
CA THR A 204 -11.63 2.26 10.85
C THR A 204 -11.78 2.25 12.37
N ASN A 205 -10.70 2.04 13.13
CA ASN A 205 -10.65 1.98 14.60
C ASN A 205 -9.19 1.86 15.06
N PHE A 206 -8.94 2.15 16.34
CA PHE A 206 -7.64 2.07 16.97
C PHE A 206 -7.72 1.40 18.36
N THR A 207 -7.45 0.09 18.37
CA THR A 207 -7.32 -0.72 19.60
C THR A 207 -5.94 -1.34 19.71
N GLN A 208 -5.55 -1.77 20.91
CA GLN A 208 -4.23 -2.38 21.17
C GLN A 208 -3.97 -3.61 20.27
N ASP A 209 -2.85 -3.56 19.54
CA ASP A 209 -2.34 -4.61 18.67
C ASP A 209 -0.88 -4.29 18.29
N HIS A 210 -0.14 -5.26 17.73
CA HIS A 210 1.20 -5.09 17.14
C HIS A 210 2.27 -4.42 18.03
N LEU A 211 2.16 -4.51 19.36
CA LEU A 211 3.14 -3.92 20.28
C LEU A 211 4.50 -4.62 20.26
N ASP A 212 4.55 -5.86 19.79
CA ASP A 212 5.79 -6.58 19.48
C ASP A 212 6.62 -5.89 18.39
N VAL A 213 5.96 -5.17 17.48
CA VAL A 213 6.60 -4.40 16.41
C VAL A 213 6.80 -2.93 16.79
N HIS A 214 5.78 -2.29 17.36
CA HIS A 214 5.80 -0.84 17.61
C HIS A 214 6.40 -0.46 18.97
N GLY A 215 6.48 -1.40 19.92
CA GLY A 215 6.98 -1.17 21.28
C GLY A 215 6.05 -0.38 22.21
N SER A 216 5.22 0.52 21.67
CA SER A 216 4.22 1.27 22.44
C SER A 216 2.97 1.61 21.63
N MET A 217 1.87 1.92 22.34
CA MET A 217 0.63 2.41 21.71
C MET A 217 0.86 3.76 21.00
N ASP A 218 1.72 4.62 21.53
CA ASP A 218 2.03 5.92 20.94
C ASP A 218 2.75 5.77 19.60
N ALA A 219 3.72 4.85 19.52
CA ALA A 219 4.42 4.55 18.27
C ALA A 219 3.46 3.93 17.23
N TYR A 220 2.58 3.02 17.68
CA TYR A 220 1.56 2.42 16.82
C TYR A 220 0.54 3.46 16.30
N TRP A 221 0.12 4.39 17.15
CA TRP A 221 -0.73 5.52 16.78
C TRP A 221 -0.03 6.42 15.76
N ALA A 222 1.20 6.84 16.05
CA ALA A 222 1.99 7.69 15.18
C ALA A 222 2.18 7.06 13.79
N ALA A 223 2.37 5.74 13.71
CA ALA A 223 2.46 5.02 12.45
C ALA A 223 1.18 5.14 11.61
N LYS A 224 -0.02 4.97 12.19
CA LYS A 224 -1.29 5.12 11.45
C LYS A 224 -1.59 6.58 11.11
N ARG A 225 -1.34 7.49 12.06
CA ARG A 225 -1.60 8.93 11.90
C ARG A 225 -0.83 9.54 10.72
N ARG A 226 0.35 9.02 10.38
CA ARG A 226 1.13 9.45 9.20
C ARG A 226 0.32 9.42 7.90
N LEU A 227 -0.63 8.49 7.75
CA LEU A 227 -1.47 8.40 6.56
C LEU A 227 -2.34 9.66 6.35
N PHE A 228 -2.66 10.39 7.41
CA PHE A 228 -3.51 11.59 7.36
C PHE A 228 -2.71 12.88 7.15
N ALA A 229 -1.39 12.78 7.06
CA ALA A 229 -0.49 13.84 6.63
C ALA A 229 0.14 13.52 5.26
N TRP A 230 -0.44 12.57 4.52
CA TRP A 230 0.14 12.08 3.27
C TRP A 230 0.15 13.17 2.19
N PRO A 231 1.25 13.36 1.46
CA PRO A 231 1.31 14.38 0.41
C PRO A 231 0.24 14.15 -0.67
N GLY A 232 -0.53 15.18 -0.99
CA GLY A 232 -1.58 15.13 -2.01
C GLY A 232 -2.91 14.51 -1.55
N LEU A 233 -3.03 14.16 -0.26
CA LEU A 233 -4.29 13.69 0.32
C LEU A 233 -5.37 14.77 0.18
N ARG A 234 -6.55 14.37 -0.29
CA ARG A 234 -7.69 15.27 -0.54
C ARG A 234 -8.79 15.11 0.50
N ALA A 235 -9.03 13.89 0.95
CA ALA A 235 -10.10 13.59 1.90
C ALA A 235 -9.68 12.58 2.97
N ALA A 236 -10.26 12.72 4.15
CA ALA A 236 -10.08 11.80 5.27
C ALA A 236 -11.44 11.29 5.76
N VAL A 237 -11.63 9.97 5.73
CA VAL A 237 -12.83 9.27 6.22
C VAL A 237 -12.51 8.71 7.60
N LEU A 238 -13.20 9.18 8.63
CA LEU A 238 -12.79 8.99 10.03
C LEU A 238 -13.91 8.35 10.84
N ASN A 239 -13.69 7.17 11.40
CA ASN A 239 -14.61 6.61 12.38
C ASN A 239 -14.54 7.38 13.68
N VAL A 240 -15.38 8.40 13.84
CA VAL A 240 -15.32 9.21 15.05
C VAL A 240 -15.91 8.49 16.24
N ASP A 241 -16.54 7.31 16.13
CA ASP A 241 -16.89 6.49 17.30
C ASP A 241 -15.68 6.02 18.12
N ASP A 242 -14.48 6.05 17.54
CA ASP A 242 -13.23 5.83 18.25
C ASP A 242 -12.71 7.15 18.85
N PRO A 243 -12.44 7.23 20.17
CA PRO A 243 -11.98 8.47 20.80
C PRO A 243 -10.66 9.02 20.24
N ALA A 244 -9.70 8.17 19.87
CA ALA A 244 -8.42 8.62 19.32
C ALA A 244 -8.62 9.21 17.92
N ILE A 245 -9.50 8.61 17.12
CA ILE A 245 -9.84 9.10 15.78
C ILE A 245 -10.69 10.38 15.85
N ALA A 246 -11.56 10.53 16.86
CA ALA A 246 -12.26 11.78 17.11
C ALA A 246 -11.29 12.93 17.45
N ALA A 247 -10.27 12.67 18.28
CA ALA A 247 -9.22 13.67 18.54
C ALA A 247 -8.44 14.01 17.25
N LEU A 248 -8.12 13.02 16.41
CA LEU A 248 -7.50 13.26 15.11
C LEU A 248 -8.38 14.09 14.17
N HIS A 249 -9.69 13.85 14.15
CA HIS A 249 -10.63 14.67 13.38
C HIS A 249 -10.53 16.14 13.81
N ASP A 250 -10.52 16.41 15.12
CA ASP A 250 -10.45 17.78 15.64
C ASP A 250 -9.10 18.44 15.30
N GLU A 251 -7.99 17.68 15.33
CA GLU A 251 -6.68 18.15 14.86
C GLU A 251 -6.68 18.52 13.37
N LEU A 252 -7.40 17.75 12.55
CA LEU A 252 -7.47 17.94 11.09
C LEU A 252 -8.51 18.98 10.67
N ALA A 253 -9.37 19.46 11.57
CA ALA A 253 -10.45 20.40 11.25
C ALA A 253 -9.95 21.73 10.65
N ALA A 254 -8.71 22.13 10.96
CA ALA A 254 -8.07 23.32 10.38
C ALA A 254 -7.29 23.04 9.08
N SER A 255 -7.24 21.79 8.63
CA SER A 255 -6.55 21.38 7.41
C SER A 255 -7.41 21.63 6.16
N PRO A 256 -6.81 21.67 4.95
CA PRO A 256 -7.58 21.79 3.71
C PRO A 256 -8.26 20.47 3.28
N LEU A 257 -8.21 19.41 4.10
CA LEU A 257 -8.80 18.12 3.78
C LEU A 257 -10.33 18.19 3.84
N ASP A 258 -10.99 17.52 2.90
CA ASP A 258 -12.42 17.23 3.01
C ASP A 258 -12.63 16.12 4.04
N LEU A 259 -13.18 16.48 5.21
CA LEU A 259 -13.38 15.55 6.31
C LEU A 259 -14.76 14.88 6.22
N TRP A 260 -14.73 13.55 6.28
CA TRP A 260 -15.91 12.69 6.27
C TRP A 260 -15.95 11.87 7.56
N PRO A 261 -16.26 12.48 8.71
CA PRO A 261 -16.48 11.75 9.94
C PRO A 261 -17.73 10.88 9.82
N TYR A 262 -17.64 9.63 10.27
CA TYR A 262 -18.76 8.72 10.36
C TYR A 262 -18.91 8.11 11.76
N ALA A 263 -20.15 7.82 12.13
CA ALA A 263 -20.48 7.24 13.43
C ALA A 263 -21.80 6.45 13.43
N VAL A 264 -21.94 5.60 14.45
CA VAL A 264 -23.20 4.98 14.89
C VAL A 264 -23.62 5.59 16.23
N GLY A 265 -22.69 5.71 17.18
CA GLY A 265 -22.95 6.04 18.58
C GLY A 265 -23.05 7.53 18.90
N ARG A 266 -22.58 8.41 18.00
CA ARG A 266 -22.54 9.87 18.20
C ARG A 266 -22.95 10.64 16.95
N ASP A 267 -22.98 11.96 17.05
CA ASP A 267 -23.20 12.84 15.90
C ASP A 267 -21.92 12.93 15.05
N ALA A 268 -22.11 12.86 13.74
CA ALA A 268 -21.09 12.93 12.71
C ALA A 268 -21.78 13.27 11.38
N ARG A 269 -21.01 13.75 10.39
CA ARG A 269 -21.52 14.03 9.04
C ARG A 269 -22.27 12.84 8.46
N LEU A 270 -21.68 11.64 8.50
CA LEU A 270 -22.34 10.41 8.09
C LEU A 270 -22.75 9.59 9.33
N ARG A 271 -24.04 9.33 9.49
CA ARG A 271 -24.55 8.60 10.65
C ARG A 271 -25.48 7.46 10.28
N ALA A 272 -25.22 6.26 10.81
CA ALA A 272 -26.15 5.14 10.73
C ALA A 272 -27.19 5.23 11.87
N ARG A 273 -28.48 5.20 11.55
CA ARG A 273 -29.60 5.20 12.50
C ARG A 273 -30.47 3.95 12.34
N GLY A 274 -31.11 3.54 13.43
CA GLY A 274 -32.05 2.41 13.42
C GLY A 274 -31.41 1.09 12.98
N VAL A 275 -30.14 0.88 13.33
CA VAL A 275 -29.38 -0.34 13.00
C VAL A 275 -30.11 -1.55 13.58
N ARG A 276 -30.49 -2.48 12.70
CA ARG A 276 -31.21 -3.70 13.07
C ARG A 276 -30.76 -4.88 12.20
N TYR A 277 -30.81 -6.06 12.79
CA TYR A 277 -30.62 -7.31 12.05
C TYR A 277 -31.92 -7.67 11.33
N VAL A 278 -31.78 -8.08 10.07
CA VAL A 278 -32.84 -8.68 9.26
C VAL A 278 -32.33 -10.04 8.75
N GLU A 279 -33.19 -10.86 8.14
CA GLU A 279 -32.79 -12.21 7.70
C GLU A 279 -31.60 -12.16 6.74
N GLY A 280 -30.44 -12.63 7.20
CA GLY A 280 -29.19 -12.67 6.44
C GLY A 280 -28.46 -11.34 6.24
N ALA A 281 -28.92 -10.22 6.82
CA ALA A 281 -28.31 -8.90 6.60
C ALA A 281 -28.48 -7.92 7.77
N LEU A 282 -27.88 -6.74 7.61
CA LEU A 282 -28.01 -5.61 8.53
C LEU A 282 -28.65 -4.44 7.77
N ALA A 283 -29.65 -3.79 8.38
CA ALA A 283 -30.37 -2.66 7.81
C ALA A 283 -30.25 -1.43 8.72
N PHE A 284 -30.08 -0.26 8.12
CA PHE A 284 -30.00 1.03 8.80
C PHE A 284 -30.41 2.14 7.84
N GLU A 285 -30.72 3.31 8.40
CA GLU A 285 -30.86 4.56 7.65
C GLU A 285 -29.51 5.28 7.69
N LEU A 286 -28.98 5.67 6.52
CA LEU A 286 -27.79 6.51 6.43
C LEU A 286 -28.25 7.97 6.34
N VAL A 287 -27.87 8.77 7.34
CA VAL A 287 -28.16 10.20 7.40
C VAL A 287 -26.88 10.97 7.14
N GLU A 288 -26.91 11.88 6.16
CA GLU A 288 -25.86 12.89 5.96
C GLU A 288 -26.34 14.21 6.58
N THR A 289 -25.61 14.72 7.57
CA THR A 289 -25.83 16.05 8.13
C THR A 289 -24.82 17.05 7.57
N PRO A 290 -25.19 18.33 7.40
CA PRO A 290 -24.27 19.38 6.95
C PRO A 290 -23.02 19.53 7.82
#